data_AF-A0A552V9W2-F1
#
_entry.id   AF-A0A552V9W2-F1
#
_cell.length_a   1.000
_cell.length_b   1.000
_cell.length_c   1.000
_cell.angle_alpha   90.00
_cell.angle_beta   90.00
_cell.angle_gamma   90.00
#
_symmetry.space_group_name_H-M   'P 1'
#
loop_
_entity.id
_entity.type
_entity.pdbx_description
1 polymer ?
#
loop_
_entity_poly.entity_id
_entity_poly.type
_entity_poly.pdbx_seq_one_letter_code
_entity_poly.pdbx_strand_id
1 'polypeptide(L)'
;MKTKKIYLTILALTGYLTISAQNVSQTATLTSGGQDAGTVGTGNVFYGYRAGKSLTGFQPGNSTFIGHSAGSNSGNGMSNLAVGYQTGFNLGNGSENVFLGAQAGFKSSGNSKNVLVGADAGYNVTADANTIIGYKAGYLNTSGGNVFIGNTAGYNETTGNKLYIENSTANTPLIYGDFAANKLVFNGKVGITNETLANQANLFPASANGVNVSNYQLFVKGGILTEEIRVTPKNATNWADYVFNDNYNLLTLEEVECYIEQNGHLPNIPSAKEIDLQGFEVAEMAKLQQEKIEELTLYVIDQNKTINNQQEQINELKKMVEQLVEDNKK
;
A
#
# COMPACT_ATOMS: atom_id res chain seq x y z
N MET A 1 62.36 -7.77 57.60
CA MET A 1 60.88 -7.89 57.63
C MET A 1 60.14 -7.17 56.49
N LYS A 2 60.70 -6.11 55.87
CA LYS A 2 60.02 -5.34 54.82
C LYS A 2 59.93 -6.05 53.45
N THR A 3 60.93 -6.84 53.06
CA THR A 3 60.97 -7.56 51.78
C THR A 3 59.95 -8.69 51.67
N LYS A 4 59.75 -9.52 52.72
CA LYS A 4 58.73 -10.58 52.72
C LYS A 4 57.29 -10.05 52.59
N LYS A 5 57.00 -8.87 53.17
CA LYS A 5 55.68 -8.23 53.01
C LYS A 5 55.46 -7.80 51.57
N ILE A 6 56.47 -7.20 50.91
CA ILE A 6 56.37 -6.76 49.50
C ILE A 6 56.06 -7.94 48.55
N TYR A 7 56.74 -9.08 48.70
CA TYR A 7 56.46 -10.26 47.86
C TYR A 7 55.04 -10.81 48.06
N LEU A 8 54.54 -10.83 49.30
CA LEU A 8 53.18 -11.29 49.59
C LEU A 8 52.12 -10.35 49.00
N THR A 9 52.35 -9.04 49.06
CA THR A 9 51.43 -8.05 48.45
C THR A 9 51.45 -8.14 46.93
N ILE A 10 52.61 -8.35 46.30
CA ILE A 10 52.70 -8.53 44.84
C ILE A 10 52.03 -9.83 44.40
N LEU A 11 52.19 -10.93 45.16
CA LEU A 11 51.52 -12.20 44.86
C LEU A 11 50.00 -12.09 45.00
N ALA A 12 49.52 -11.39 46.04
CA ALA A 12 48.10 -11.13 46.23
C ALA A 12 47.55 -10.21 45.12
N LEU A 13 48.28 -9.16 44.74
CA LEU A 13 47.86 -8.22 43.69
C LEU A 13 47.82 -8.87 42.31
N THR A 14 48.81 -9.71 41.97
CA THR A 14 48.84 -10.49 40.72
C THR A 14 47.79 -11.59 40.68
N GLY A 15 47.50 -12.22 41.83
CA GLY A 15 46.36 -13.14 42.00
C GLY A 15 45.00 -12.45 41.82
N TYR A 16 44.81 -11.25 42.37
CA TYR A 16 43.58 -10.47 42.18
C TYR A 16 43.42 -9.95 40.74
N LEU A 17 44.51 -9.50 40.10
CA LEU A 17 44.47 -9.04 38.70
C LEU A 17 44.09 -10.17 37.73
N THR A 18 44.52 -11.40 38.00
CA THR A 18 44.22 -12.56 37.14
C THR A 18 42.80 -13.11 37.32
N ILE A 19 42.12 -12.83 38.44
CA ILE A 19 40.73 -13.25 38.70
C ILE A 19 39.70 -12.29 38.07
N SER A 20 40.10 -11.07 37.72
CA SER A 20 39.18 -10.02 37.23
C SER A 20 39.22 -9.81 35.72
N ALA A 21 40.18 -10.43 35.01
CA ALA A 21 40.30 -10.31 33.57
C ALA A 21 39.29 -11.24 32.89
N GLN A 22 38.33 -10.67 32.15
CA GLN A 22 37.53 -11.47 31.22
C GLN A 22 38.46 -11.99 30.12
N ASN A 23 38.67 -13.30 30.08
CA ASN A 23 39.41 -13.94 29.00
C ASN A 23 38.58 -13.84 27.72
N VAL A 24 39.07 -13.08 26.74
CA VAL A 24 38.60 -13.21 25.36
C VAL A 24 39.21 -14.51 24.84
N SER A 25 38.38 -15.54 24.64
CA SER A 25 38.82 -16.76 23.96
C SER A 25 38.92 -16.43 22.47
N GLN A 26 40.13 -16.06 22.05
CA GLN A 26 40.47 -15.76 20.67
C GLN A 26 41.23 -16.93 20.07
N THR A 27 40.66 -17.55 19.05
CA THR A 27 41.42 -18.37 18.09
C THR A 27 41.53 -17.58 16.79
N ALA A 28 42.31 -18.07 15.80
CA ALA A 28 42.36 -17.44 14.48
C ALA A 28 40.98 -17.34 13.79
N THR A 29 39.99 -18.11 14.28
CA THR A 29 38.68 -18.28 13.65
C THR A 29 37.51 -17.94 14.58
N LEU A 30 37.73 -17.48 15.82
CA LEU A 30 36.66 -17.14 16.77
C LEU A 30 37.07 -15.94 17.62
N THR A 31 36.17 -14.97 17.76
CA THR A 31 36.29 -13.90 18.76
C THR A 31 35.18 -14.09 19.79
N SER A 32 35.51 -14.52 21.01
CA SER A 32 34.49 -14.75 22.06
C SER A 32 34.86 -14.09 23.39
N GLY A 33 33.92 -13.41 24.05
CA GLY A 33 34.13 -12.72 25.33
C GLY A 33 32.87 -12.66 26.19
N GLY A 34 33.03 -12.87 27.50
CA GLY A 34 31.93 -12.93 28.47
C GLY A 34 31.79 -14.31 29.10
N GLN A 35 31.27 -14.36 30.33
CA GLN A 35 31.08 -15.62 31.05
C GLN A 35 30.06 -16.51 30.31
N ASP A 36 30.40 -17.80 30.15
CA ASP A 36 29.63 -18.81 29.41
C ASP A 36 29.36 -18.46 27.92
N ALA A 37 30.12 -17.55 27.31
CA ALA A 37 30.01 -17.31 25.87
C ALA A 37 30.42 -18.58 25.07
N GLY A 38 29.90 -18.72 23.86
CA GLY A 38 30.23 -19.83 22.96
C GLY A 38 31.73 -19.90 22.68
N THR A 39 32.27 -21.11 22.63
CA THR A 39 33.73 -21.36 22.49
C THR A 39 34.09 -22.18 21.25
N VAL A 40 33.12 -22.46 20.39
CA VAL A 40 33.31 -23.28 19.18
C VAL A 40 32.78 -22.55 17.94
N GLY A 41 33.28 -22.92 16.76
CA GLY A 41 32.86 -22.33 15.49
C GLY A 41 33.98 -21.61 14.75
N THR A 42 33.74 -21.31 13.47
CA THR A 42 34.68 -20.60 12.58
C THR A 42 34.04 -19.33 12.03
N GLY A 43 34.72 -18.19 12.09
CA GLY A 43 34.20 -16.89 11.67
C GLY A 43 33.17 -16.28 12.62
N ASN A 44 33.06 -16.77 13.87
CA ASN A 44 32.03 -16.29 14.80
C ASN A 44 32.54 -15.16 15.71
N VAL A 45 31.62 -14.30 16.13
CA VAL A 45 31.82 -13.24 17.13
C VAL A 45 30.79 -13.40 18.23
N PHE A 46 31.20 -13.72 19.45
CA PHE A 46 30.31 -13.85 20.61
C PHE A 46 30.74 -12.89 21.72
N TYR A 47 29.86 -11.98 22.14
CA TYR A 47 30.21 -11.02 23.19
C TYR A 47 29.06 -10.78 24.16
N GLY A 48 29.23 -11.18 25.42
CA GLY A 48 28.23 -11.03 26.49
C GLY A 48 28.00 -12.31 27.29
N TYR A 49 27.38 -12.19 28.46
CA TYR A 49 27.06 -13.34 29.30
C TYR A 49 26.17 -14.33 28.54
N ARG A 50 26.63 -15.57 28.34
CA ARG A 50 25.95 -16.63 27.59
C ARG A 50 25.65 -16.33 26.12
N ALA A 51 26.37 -15.38 25.49
CA ALA A 51 26.23 -15.15 24.05
C ALA A 51 26.69 -16.40 23.28
N GLY A 52 25.83 -16.99 22.45
CA GLY A 52 26.15 -18.20 21.67
C GLY A 52 26.43 -19.47 22.49
N LYS A 53 25.97 -19.55 23.74
CA LYS A 53 26.35 -20.61 24.71
C LYS A 53 26.17 -22.05 24.20
N SER A 54 25.03 -22.38 23.58
CA SER A 54 24.63 -23.77 23.30
C SER A 54 25.25 -24.36 22.03
N LEU A 55 26.11 -23.61 21.33
CA LEU A 55 26.84 -24.13 20.19
C LEU A 55 27.81 -25.23 20.67
N THR A 56 27.50 -26.49 20.34
CA THR A 56 28.28 -27.68 20.72
C THR A 56 28.47 -28.57 19.48
N GLY A 57 29.70 -28.73 18.99
CA GLY A 57 30.01 -29.59 17.83
C GLY A 57 29.97 -28.91 16.45
N PHE A 58 30.19 -29.71 15.39
CA PHE A 58 30.49 -29.36 13.98
C PHE A 58 30.04 -27.96 13.53
N GLN A 59 31.00 -27.15 13.04
CA GLN A 59 31.01 -25.71 13.27
C GLN A 59 30.10 -24.87 12.35
N PRO A 60 28.95 -24.36 12.83
CA PRO A 60 28.30 -23.22 12.23
C PRO A 60 29.23 -22.01 12.26
N GLY A 61 29.37 -21.35 11.12
CA GLY A 61 30.26 -20.21 10.98
C GLY A 61 29.57 -18.90 10.65
N ASN A 62 30.36 -17.83 10.69
CA ASN A 62 30.00 -16.49 10.25
C ASN A 62 28.83 -15.83 11.02
N SER A 63 28.61 -16.21 12.28
CA SER A 63 27.55 -15.64 13.14
C SER A 63 28.11 -14.63 14.14
N THR A 64 27.39 -13.54 14.36
CA THR A 64 27.74 -12.48 15.33
C THR A 64 26.65 -12.36 16.38
N PHE A 65 26.93 -12.74 17.62
CA PHE A 65 26.02 -12.60 18.76
C PHE A 65 26.61 -11.66 19.81
N ILE A 66 25.94 -10.54 20.07
CA ILE A 66 26.40 -9.52 21.01
C ILE A 66 25.27 -9.16 21.96
N GLY A 67 25.45 -9.39 23.25
CA GLY A 67 24.49 -9.09 24.30
C GLY A 67 24.26 -10.27 25.25
N HIS A 68 23.66 -9.97 26.40
CA HIS A 68 23.37 -10.98 27.41
C HIS A 68 22.37 -12.02 26.85
N SER A 69 22.84 -13.26 26.74
CA SER A 69 22.13 -14.44 26.21
C SER A 69 21.68 -14.30 24.74
N ALA A 70 22.33 -13.43 23.95
CA ALA A 70 22.09 -13.35 22.51
C ALA A 70 22.46 -14.69 21.84
N GLY A 71 21.56 -15.28 21.05
CA GLY A 71 21.80 -16.57 20.40
C GLY A 71 22.11 -17.74 21.34
N SER A 72 21.74 -17.66 22.63
CA SER A 72 22.18 -18.61 23.66
C SER A 72 21.74 -20.05 23.39
N ASN A 73 20.56 -20.26 22.81
CA ASN A 73 20.03 -21.56 22.38
C ASN A 73 19.97 -21.64 20.84
N SER A 74 21.09 -21.31 20.19
CA SER A 74 21.32 -21.58 18.78
C SER A 74 21.82 -23.01 18.57
N GLY A 75 21.30 -23.67 17.53
CA GLY A 75 21.73 -24.96 17.01
C GLY A 75 22.73 -24.79 15.86
N ASN A 76 22.67 -25.64 14.83
CA ASN A 76 23.66 -25.69 13.75
C ASN A 76 23.48 -24.61 12.65
N GLY A 77 22.71 -23.57 12.92
CA GLY A 77 22.43 -22.50 11.97
C GLY A 77 23.61 -21.54 11.76
N MET A 78 23.80 -21.05 10.54
CA MET A 78 24.95 -20.23 10.13
C MET A 78 24.57 -18.81 9.73
N SER A 79 25.57 -17.92 9.67
CA SER A 79 25.41 -16.57 9.13
C SER A 79 24.32 -15.73 9.81
N ASN A 80 24.19 -15.86 11.13
CA ASN A 80 23.20 -15.13 11.91
C ASN A 80 23.82 -13.91 12.61
N LEU A 81 23.14 -12.76 12.59
CA LEU A 81 23.44 -11.59 13.41
C LEU A 81 22.39 -11.50 14.52
N ALA A 82 22.79 -11.47 15.80
CA ALA A 82 21.90 -11.25 16.94
C ALA A 82 22.53 -10.24 17.91
N VAL A 83 21.96 -9.03 18.00
CA VAL A 83 22.51 -7.96 18.82
C VAL A 83 21.46 -7.41 19.78
N GLY A 84 21.69 -7.56 21.09
CA GLY A 84 20.82 -7.09 22.15
C GLY A 84 20.60 -8.10 23.28
N TYR A 85 19.84 -7.68 24.30
CA TYR A 85 19.47 -8.54 25.43
C TYR A 85 18.50 -9.64 24.97
N GLN A 86 18.89 -10.92 25.12
CA GLN A 86 18.12 -12.11 24.73
C GLN A 86 17.66 -12.13 23.26
N THR A 87 18.34 -11.40 22.37
CA THR A 87 18.04 -11.39 20.94
C THR A 87 18.33 -12.76 20.32
N GLY A 88 17.38 -13.29 19.54
CA GLY A 88 17.53 -14.62 18.92
C GLY A 88 17.77 -15.74 19.91
N PHE A 89 17.21 -15.66 21.13
CA PHE A 89 17.54 -16.60 22.19
C PHE A 89 17.35 -18.07 21.77
N ASN A 90 16.28 -18.41 21.02
CA ASN A 90 15.94 -19.78 20.60
C ASN A 90 16.17 -20.07 19.10
N LEU A 91 17.17 -19.48 18.44
CA LEU A 91 17.41 -19.61 16.99
C LEU A 91 17.33 -21.04 16.41
N GLY A 92 17.64 -22.09 17.19
CA GLY A 92 17.63 -23.47 16.69
C GLY A 92 18.57 -23.64 15.49
N ASN A 93 18.18 -24.42 14.47
CA ASN A 93 19.01 -24.65 13.28
C ASN A 93 18.84 -23.59 12.17
N GLY A 94 18.21 -22.46 12.48
CA GLY A 94 17.91 -21.38 11.55
C GLY A 94 19.14 -20.61 11.08
N SER A 95 19.22 -20.25 9.80
CA SER A 95 20.37 -19.57 9.20
C SER A 95 19.99 -18.24 8.53
N GLU A 96 20.99 -17.38 8.30
CA GLU A 96 20.84 -16.14 7.51
C GLU A 96 19.85 -15.13 8.13
N ASN A 97 19.79 -15.07 9.47
CA ASN A 97 18.91 -14.14 10.18
C ASN A 97 19.66 -12.87 10.64
N VAL A 98 18.96 -11.73 10.67
CA VAL A 98 19.45 -10.44 11.17
C VAL A 98 18.52 -9.94 12.27
N PHE A 99 18.88 -10.15 13.53
CA PHE A 99 18.10 -9.75 14.70
C PHE A 99 18.80 -8.65 15.49
N LEU A 100 18.11 -7.54 15.73
CA LEU A 100 18.63 -6.38 16.44
C LEU A 100 17.58 -5.80 17.38
N GLY A 101 17.90 -5.69 18.66
CA GLY A 101 17.01 -5.17 19.70
C GLY A 101 16.67 -6.20 20.77
N ALA A 102 16.33 -5.73 21.97
CA ALA A 102 16.03 -6.60 23.11
C ALA A 102 14.89 -7.56 22.78
N GLN A 103 15.13 -8.87 22.95
CA GLN A 103 14.16 -9.95 22.68
C GLN A 103 13.62 -10.02 21.23
N ALA A 104 14.27 -9.36 20.26
CA ALA A 104 13.93 -9.58 18.86
C ALA A 104 14.16 -11.06 18.50
N GLY A 105 13.15 -11.72 17.95
CA GLY A 105 13.19 -13.17 17.66
C GLY A 105 13.43 -14.07 18.88
N PHE A 106 12.99 -13.69 20.09
CA PHE A 106 13.27 -14.47 21.30
C PHE A 106 12.81 -15.93 21.23
N LYS A 107 11.61 -16.20 20.69
CA LYS A 107 11.08 -17.55 20.47
C LYS A 107 11.22 -18.04 19.02
N SER A 108 12.17 -17.49 18.28
CA SER A 108 12.41 -17.86 16.89
C SER A 108 13.07 -19.23 16.74
N SER A 109 12.29 -20.29 16.60
CA SER A 109 12.80 -21.67 16.54
C SER A 109 12.98 -22.17 15.11
N GLY A 110 14.24 -22.28 14.66
CA GLY A 110 14.59 -23.00 13.41
C GLY A 110 14.27 -22.26 12.11
N ASN A 111 13.92 -20.99 12.18
CA ASN A 111 13.60 -20.18 11.01
C ASN A 111 14.84 -19.54 10.36
N SER A 112 14.75 -19.24 9.09
CA SER A 112 15.83 -18.70 8.28
C SER A 112 15.41 -17.46 7.49
N LYS A 113 16.40 -16.65 7.11
CA LYS A 113 16.21 -15.50 6.21
C LYS A 113 15.29 -14.41 6.76
N ASN A 114 15.26 -14.23 8.08
CA ASN A 114 14.45 -13.20 8.74
C ASN A 114 15.28 -11.96 9.09
N VAL A 115 14.72 -10.77 8.89
CA VAL A 115 15.25 -9.50 9.37
C VAL A 115 14.31 -8.97 10.46
N LEU A 116 14.74 -8.98 11.73
CA LEU A 116 13.95 -8.52 12.88
C LEU A 116 14.67 -7.38 13.59
N VAL A 117 14.14 -6.16 13.51
CA VAL A 117 14.78 -4.96 14.07
C VAL A 117 13.82 -4.21 14.97
N GLY A 118 14.14 -4.09 16.25
CA GLY A 118 13.32 -3.43 17.26
C GLY A 118 13.15 -4.29 18.51
N ALA A 119 12.88 -3.67 19.65
CA ALA A 119 12.60 -4.43 20.86
C ALA A 119 11.30 -5.25 20.67
N ASP A 120 11.38 -6.54 21.04
CA ASP A 120 10.32 -7.54 20.86
C ASP A 120 9.83 -7.72 19.39
N ALA A 121 10.58 -7.24 18.39
CA ALA A 121 10.25 -7.45 16.99
C ALA A 121 10.26 -8.94 16.65
N GLY A 122 9.16 -9.43 16.08
CA GLY A 122 9.03 -10.84 15.70
C GLY A 122 9.23 -11.81 16.87
N TYR A 123 8.82 -11.45 18.09
CA TYR A 123 9.07 -12.24 19.30
C TYR A 123 8.73 -13.72 19.17
N ASN A 124 7.62 -14.06 18.48
CA ASN A 124 7.17 -15.43 18.20
C ASN A 124 7.37 -15.90 16.75
N VAL A 125 8.20 -15.24 15.93
CA VAL A 125 8.39 -15.64 14.53
C VAL A 125 8.93 -17.04 14.44
N THR A 126 8.17 -17.97 13.86
CA THR A 126 8.58 -19.38 13.65
C THR A 126 8.84 -19.73 12.18
N ALA A 127 8.57 -18.82 11.25
CA ALA A 127 8.66 -19.06 9.81
C ALA A 127 9.74 -18.20 9.14
N ASP A 128 10.04 -18.53 7.90
CA ASP A 128 11.15 -17.96 7.13
C ASP A 128 10.75 -16.68 6.37
N ALA A 129 11.76 -15.94 5.91
CA ALA A 129 11.63 -14.87 4.93
C ALA A 129 10.73 -13.70 5.35
N ASN A 130 10.78 -13.31 6.63
CA ASN A 130 10.10 -12.11 7.12
C ASN A 130 11.04 -10.90 7.24
N THR A 131 10.54 -9.70 6.96
CA THR A 131 11.19 -8.42 7.28
C THR A 131 10.31 -7.66 8.26
N ILE A 132 10.73 -7.56 9.53
CA ILE A 132 9.93 -7.01 10.62
C ILE A 132 10.76 -5.93 11.33
N ILE A 133 10.31 -4.69 11.23
CA ILE A 133 11.04 -3.52 11.72
C ILE A 133 10.09 -2.67 12.58
N GLY A 134 10.36 -2.54 13.87
CA GLY A 134 9.58 -1.74 14.81
C GLY A 134 9.41 -2.38 16.18
N TYR A 135 9.10 -1.58 17.21
CA TYR A 135 8.78 -2.10 18.54
C TYR A 135 7.55 -3.01 18.46
N LYS A 136 7.68 -4.29 18.88
CA LYS A 136 6.61 -5.30 18.84
C LYS A 136 5.95 -5.48 17.46
N ALA A 137 6.61 -5.09 16.37
CA ALA A 137 6.13 -5.44 15.03
C ALA A 137 6.13 -6.98 14.89
N GLY A 138 5.08 -7.54 14.28
CA GLY A 138 4.94 -8.99 14.08
C GLY A 138 5.06 -9.85 15.33
N TYR A 139 4.71 -9.33 16.52
CA TYR A 139 4.95 -9.99 17.80
C TYR A 139 4.38 -11.43 17.88
N LEU A 140 3.17 -11.65 17.34
CA LEU A 140 2.51 -12.97 17.29
C LEU A 140 2.64 -13.67 15.93
N ASN A 141 3.49 -13.18 15.03
CA ASN A 141 3.60 -13.71 13.69
C ASN A 141 4.18 -15.13 13.69
N THR A 142 3.55 -16.06 12.99
CA THR A 142 3.96 -17.47 12.89
C THR A 142 4.14 -17.95 11.45
N SER A 143 3.89 -17.08 10.47
CA SER A 143 3.92 -17.40 9.03
C SER A 143 5.01 -16.61 8.29
N GLY A 144 5.43 -17.12 7.13
CA GLY A 144 6.56 -16.56 6.36
C GLY A 144 6.17 -15.56 5.28
N GLY A 145 7.19 -14.90 4.72
CA GLY A 145 7.02 -13.99 3.57
C GLY A 145 6.38 -12.65 3.91
N ASN A 146 6.42 -12.22 5.17
CA ASN A 146 5.78 -10.99 5.61
C ASN A 146 6.75 -9.80 5.65
N VAL A 147 6.23 -8.60 5.41
CA VAL A 147 6.95 -7.33 5.58
C VAL A 147 6.13 -6.46 6.53
N PHE A 148 6.61 -6.26 7.76
CA PHE A 148 5.95 -5.43 8.77
C PHE A 148 6.87 -4.29 9.20
N ILE A 149 6.44 -3.04 9.02
CA ILE A 149 7.25 -1.85 9.27
C ILE A 149 6.45 -0.85 10.11
N GLY A 150 6.96 -0.54 11.30
CA GLY A 150 6.46 0.45 12.26
C GLY A 150 6.05 -0.15 13.62
N ASN A 151 5.73 0.71 14.58
CA ASN A 151 5.36 0.30 15.95
C ASN A 151 4.14 -0.63 15.91
N THR A 152 4.27 -1.85 16.42
CA THR A 152 3.19 -2.84 16.50
C THR A 152 2.55 -3.22 15.16
N ALA A 153 3.19 -2.91 14.03
CA ALA A 153 2.72 -3.31 12.70
C ALA A 153 2.60 -4.84 12.62
N GLY A 154 1.46 -5.34 12.13
CA GLY A 154 1.23 -6.78 12.01
C GLY A 154 1.26 -7.55 13.35
N TYR A 155 1.05 -6.90 14.50
CA TYR A 155 1.18 -7.51 15.83
C TYR A 155 0.42 -8.84 15.98
N ASN A 156 -0.82 -8.90 15.47
CA ASN A 156 -1.70 -10.08 15.51
C ASN A 156 -1.74 -10.87 14.18
N GLU A 157 -0.91 -10.52 13.18
CA GLU A 157 -0.96 -11.16 11.86
C GLU A 157 -0.28 -12.53 11.90
N THR A 158 -1.07 -13.57 11.67
CA THR A 158 -0.64 -14.98 11.77
C THR A 158 -0.57 -15.68 10.41
N THR A 159 -0.98 -15.00 9.33
CA THR A 159 -0.91 -15.49 7.95
C THR A 159 0.34 -14.99 7.23
N GLY A 160 0.68 -15.63 6.11
CA GLY A 160 1.87 -15.32 5.32
C GLY A 160 1.60 -14.38 4.16
N ASN A 161 2.69 -13.90 3.55
CA ASN A 161 2.67 -13.08 2.34
C ASN A 161 1.93 -11.74 2.51
N LYS A 162 2.10 -11.07 3.65
CA LYS A 162 1.45 -9.80 3.97
C LYS A 162 2.43 -8.64 4.07
N LEU A 163 1.97 -7.45 3.67
CA LEU A 163 2.66 -6.18 3.88
C LEU A 163 1.84 -5.32 4.84
N TYR A 164 2.47 -4.84 5.92
CA TYR A 164 1.92 -3.85 6.84
C TYR A 164 2.94 -2.72 7.01
N ILE A 165 2.57 -1.51 6.62
CA ILE A 165 3.31 -0.29 6.99
C ILE A 165 2.35 0.58 7.82
N GLU A 166 2.58 0.61 9.13
CA GLU A 166 1.65 1.18 10.12
C GLU A 166 2.36 1.41 11.45
N ASN A 167 1.85 2.30 12.31
CA ASN A 167 2.44 2.61 13.61
C ASN A 167 1.51 2.25 14.79
N SER A 168 0.62 1.28 14.58
CA SER A 168 -0.40 0.81 15.50
C SER A 168 -0.76 -0.67 15.24
N THR A 169 -1.64 -1.23 16.08
CA THR A 169 -2.22 -2.57 15.90
C THR A 169 -3.48 -2.57 15.02
N ALA A 170 -3.68 -1.54 14.20
CA ALA A 170 -4.90 -1.39 13.40
C ALA A 170 -5.04 -2.52 12.35
N ASN A 171 -6.28 -2.97 12.14
CA ASN A 171 -6.62 -3.94 11.07
C ASN A 171 -6.69 -3.28 9.68
N THR A 172 -6.58 -1.95 9.62
CA THR A 172 -6.55 -1.14 8.39
C THR A 172 -5.24 -0.34 8.39
N PRO A 173 -4.08 -0.97 8.16
CA PRO A 173 -2.81 -0.28 8.20
C PRO A 173 -2.73 0.75 7.07
N LEU A 174 -2.00 1.86 7.26
CA LEU A 174 -1.85 2.93 6.26
C LEU A 174 -1.53 2.37 4.85
N ILE A 175 -0.61 1.40 4.79
CA ILE A 175 -0.38 0.59 3.59
C ILE A 175 -0.51 -0.90 3.97
N TYR A 176 -1.44 -1.57 3.29
CA TYR A 176 -1.64 -3.01 3.35
C TYR A 176 -1.23 -3.64 2.02
N GLY A 177 -0.71 -4.86 2.04
CA GLY A 177 -0.55 -5.65 0.84
C GLY A 177 -0.68 -7.15 1.08
N ASP A 178 -1.02 -7.86 0.02
CA ASP A 178 -1.02 -9.31 -0.05
C ASP A 178 -0.17 -9.73 -1.25
N PHE A 179 1.04 -10.22 -0.97
CA PHE A 179 1.99 -10.65 -2.01
C PHE A 179 1.52 -11.90 -2.74
N ALA A 180 0.73 -12.77 -2.11
CA ALA A 180 0.20 -13.96 -2.77
C ALA A 180 -0.90 -13.60 -3.77
N ALA A 181 -1.71 -12.58 -3.46
CA ALA A 181 -2.79 -12.11 -4.32
C ALA A 181 -2.39 -10.96 -5.26
N ASN A 182 -1.13 -10.51 -5.23
CA ASN A 182 -0.65 -9.30 -5.93
C ASN A 182 -1.52 -8.07 -5.65
N LYS A 183 -1.89 -7.86 -4.38
CA LYS A 183 -2.73 -6.73 -3.94
C LYS A 183 -1.93 -5.73 -3.14
N LEU A 184 -2.16 -4.45 -3.42
CA LEU A 184 -1.68 -3.32 -2.63
C LEU A 184 -2.87 -2.40 -2.34
N VAL A 185 -3.02 -1.98 -1.09
CA VAL A 185 -4.10 -1.12 -0.62
C VAL A 185 -3.50 0.03 0.17
N PHE A 186 -3.91 1.25 -0.17
CA PHE A 186 -3.64 2.45 0.61
C PHE A 186 -4.91 2.77 1.42
N ASN A 187 -4.87 2.60 2.74
CA ASN A 187 -6.02 2.87 3.63
C ASN A 187 -6.07 4.35 4.06
N GLY A 188 -5.67 5.25 3.16
CA GLY A 188 -5.65 6.69 3.37
C GLY A 188 -5.68 7.44 2.05
N LYS A 189 -5.64 8.77 2.12
CA LYS A 189 -5.58 9.63 0.93
C LYS A 189 -4.23 9.48 0.23
N VAL A 190 -4.25 9.36 -1.09
CA VAL A 190 -3.07 9.25 -1.96
C VAL A 190 -2.94 10.52 -2.80
N GLY A 191 -1.84 11.25 -2.61
CA GLY A 191 -1.51 12.45 -3.39
C GLY A 191 -0.31 12.19 -4.29
N ILE A 192 -0.48 12.36 -5.61
CA ILE A 192 0.59 12.34 -6.62
C ILE A 192 0.84 13.77 -7.07
N THR A 193 1.93 14.36 -6.61
CA THR A 193 2.17 15.79 -6.78
C THR A 193 3.67 16.12 -6.72
N ASN A 194 4.06 17.27 -7.26
CA ASN A 194 5.41 17.85 -7.15
C ASN A 194 5.52 18.89 -6.03
N GLU A 195 4.54 18.92 -5.13
CA GLU A 195 4.46 19.83 -4.00
C GLU A 195 5.34 19.36 -2.83
N THR A 196 5.83 20.32 -2.04
CA THR A 196 6.68 20.01 -0.89
C THR A 196 5.84 19.58 0.33
N LEU A 197 6.42 18.75 1.20
CA LEU A 197 5.78 18.34 2.46
C LEU A 197 5.46 19.50 3.41
N ALA A 198 6.11 20.64 3.23
CA ALA A 198 5.89 21.83 4.05
C ALA A 198 4.50 22.44 3.85
N ASN A 199 3.84 22.17 2.71
CA ASN A 199 2.50 22.66 2.42
C ASN A 199 1.50 21.50 2.27
N GLN A 200 1.07 20.93 3.41
CA GLN A 200 0.15 19.80 3.43
C GLN A 200 -1.19 20.06 2.73
N ALA A 201 -1.64 21.32 2.70
CA ALA A 201 -2.86 21.71 1.99
C ALA A 201 -2.73 21.49 0.47
N ASN A 202 -1.52 21.59 -0.08
CA ASN A 202 -1.28 21.31 -1.50
C ASN A 202 -1.12 19.81 -1.80
N LEU A 203 -0.81 18.98 -0.79
CA LEU A 203 -0.74 17.52 -0.92
C LEU A 203 -2.14 16.90 -0.96
N PHE A 204 -3.04 17.42 -0.12
CA PHE A 204 -4.42 16.97 0.01
C PHE A 204 -5.36 18.19 0.04
N PRO A 205 -5.59 18.83 -1.13
CA PRO A 205 -6.41 20.02 -1.20
C PRO A 205 -7.84 19.73 -0.71
N ALA A 206 -8.41 20.70 0.01
CA ALA A 206 -9.84 20.70 0.32
C ALA A 206 -10.66 21.23 -0.86
N SER A 207 -10.03 22.02 -1.75
CA SER A 207 -10.63 22.53 -2.97
C SER A 207 -9.69 22.53 -4.17
N ALA A 208 -10.25 22.32 -5.36
CA ALA A 208 -9.56 22.47 -6.65
C ALA A 208 -10.44 23.31 -7.57
N ASN A 209 -9.99 24.51 -7.99
CA ASN A 209 -10.78 25.44 -8.80
C ASN A 209 -12.19 25.71 -8.26
N GLY A 210 -12.34 25.92 -6.95
CA GLY A 210 -13.66 26.16 -6.32
C GLY A 210 -14.46 24.90 -5.97
N VAL A 211 -14.08 23.74 -6.49
CA VAL A 211 -14.73 22.45 -6.22
C VAL A 211 -14.26 21.88 -4.89
N ASN A 212 -15.18 21.45 -4.02
CA ASN A 212 -14.80 20.72 -2.80
C ASN A 212 -14.33 19.30 -3.15
N VAL A 213 -13.04 19.03 -2.97
CA VAL A 213 -12.43 17.71 -3.24
C VAL A 213 -11.99 16.98 -1.97
N SER A 214 -12.47 17.41 -0.80
CA SER A 214 -12.07 16.88 0.51
C SER A 214 -12.41 15.40 0.71
N ASN A 215 -13.38 14.87 -0.03
CA ASN A 215 -13.85 13.48 0.10
C ASN A 215 -13.14 12.50 -0.86
N TYR A 216 -12.32 12.99 -1.79
CA TYR A 216 -11.62 12.14 -2.74
C TYR A 216 -10.39 11.48 -2.11
N GLN A 217 -10.20 10.19 -2.42
CA GLN A 217 -9.09 9.39 -1.89
C GLN A 217 -7.84 9.46 -2.77
N LEU A 218 -7.98 9.82 -4.06
CA LEU A 218 -6.86 9.96 -4.99
C LEU A 218 -6.84 11.39 -5.55
N PHE A 219 -5.71 12.07 -5.40
CA PHE A 219 -5.44 13.36 -6.00
C PHE A 219 -4.18 13.29 -6.87
N VAL A 220 -4.27 13.70 -8.13
CA VAL A 220 -3.16 13.67 -9.09
C VAL A 220 -2.98 15.05 -9.71
N LYS A 221 -1.94 15.78 -9.28
CA LYS A 221 -1.58 17.06 -9.86
C LYS A 221 -0.86 16.84 -11.19
N GLY A 222 -1.35 17.50 -12.25
CA GLY A 222 -0.83 17.33 -13.62
C GLY A 222 -1.62 16.34 -14.49
N GLY A 223 -2.66 15.71 -13.92
CA GLY A 223 -3.55 14.81 -14.66
C GLY A 223 -3.04 13.37 -14.76
N ILE A 224 -3.84 12.52 -15.42
CA ILE A 224 -3.57 11.09 -15.61
C ILE A 224 -3.45 10.83 -17.11
N LEU A 225 -2.31 10.29 -17.56
CA LEU A 225 -2.17 9.70 -18.89
C LEU A 225 -2.47 8.21 -18.78
N THR A 226 -3.48 7.72 -19.48
CA THR A 226 -3.91 6.32 -19.47
C THR A 226 -4.44 5.92 -20.84
N GLU A 227 -4.34 4.63 -21.18
CA GLU A 227 -4.91 4.07 -22.41
C GLU A 227 -6.42 3.85 -22.27
N GLU A 228 -6.89 3.46 -21.08
CA GLU A 228 -8.31 3.23 -20.78
C GLU A 228 -8.63 3.77 -19.39
N ILE A 229 -9.85 4.29 -19.23
CA ILE A 229 -10.46 4.59 -17.93
C ILE A 229 -11.89 4.06 -17.91
N ARG A 230 -12.22 3.30 -16.87
CA ARG A 230 -13.60 2.88 -16.60
C ARG A 230 -14.13 3.66 -15.41
N VAL A 231 -15.20 4.42 -15.64
CA VAL A 231 -15.89 5.17 -14.60
C VAL A 231 -17.30 4.62 -14.48
N THR A 232 -17.67 4.19 -13.29
CA THR A 232 -19.03 3.70 -13.00
C THR A 232 -19.72 4.72 -12.11
N PRO A 233 -20.82 5.35 -12.57
CA PRO A 233 -21.59 6.23 -11.72
C PRO A 233 -22.22 5.45 -10.57
N LYS A 234 -22.32 6.07 -9.39
CA LYS A 234 -22.82 5.43 -8.16
C LYS A 234 -24.23 4.83 -8.33
N ASN A 235 -25.04 5.39 -9.23
CA ASN A 235 -26.37 4.91 -9.58
C ASN A 235 -26.43 4.56 -11.09
N ALA A 236 -25.79 3.46 -11.48
CA ALA A 236 -25.73 3.00 -12.88
C ALA A 236 -27.10 2.66 -13.51
N THR A 237 -28.17 2.58 -12.71
CA THR A 237 -29.54 2.32 -13.19
C THR A 237 -30.19 3.51 -13.91
N ASN A 238 -29.54 4.67 -13.95
CA ASN A 238 -30.07 5.90 -14.56
C ASN A 238 -29.28 6.33 -15.80
N TRP A 239 -28.89 5.36 -16.63
CA TRP A 239 -28.34 5.61 -17.96
C TRP A 239 -29.42 6.25 -18.86
N ALA A 240 -29.01 6.97 -19.89
CA ALA A 240 -29.86 7.90 -20.65
C ALA A 240 -31.07 7.26 -21.37
N ASP A 241 -31.15 5.93 -21.47
CA ASP A 241 -32.21 5.16 -22.14
C ASP A 241 -33.65 5.55 -21.73
N TYR A 242 -33.84 6.26 -20.61
CA TYR A 242 -35.14 6.80 -20.21
C TYR A 242 -35.76 7.77 -21.22
N VAL A 243 -34.96 8.34 -22.15
CA VAL A 243 -35.44 9.22 -23.23
C VAL A 243 -36.44 8.49 -24.14
N PHE A 244 -36.35 7.16 -24.24
CA PHE A 244 -37.25 6.35 -25.06
C PHE A 244 -38.51 5.86 -24.34
N ASN A 245 -38.72 6.23 -23.07
CA ASN A 245 -39.92 5.83 -22.34
C ASN A 245 -41.15 6.62 -22.82
N ASP A 246 -42.33 5.98 -22.82
CA ASP A 246 -43.59 6.60 -23.27
C ASP A 246 -43.96 7.89 -22.51
N ASN A 247 -43.47 8.04 -21.27
CA ASN A 247 -43.73 9.20 -20.42
C ASN A 247 -42.61 10.26 -20.48
N TYR A 248 -41.64 10.13 -21.40
CA TYR A 248 -40.58 11.12 -21.56
C TYR A 248 -41.14 12.39 -22.22
N ASN A 249 -41.05 13.52 -21.52
CA ASN A 249 -41.50 14.80 -22.04
C ASN A 249 -40.40 15.42 -22.94
N LEU A 250 -40.35 14.99 -24.20
CA LEU A 250 -39.51 15.62 -25.20
C LEU A 250 -40.02 17.03 -25.51
N LEU A 251 -39.19 18.04 -25.26
CA LEU A 251 -39.49 19.44 -25.62
C LEU A 251 -39.67 19.58 -27.13
N THR A 252 -40.39 20.60 -27.59
CA THR A 252 -40.39 20.92 -29.03
C THR A 252 -39.12 21.67 -29.42
N LEU A 253 -38.78 21.69 -30.72
CA LEU A 253 -37.60 22.45 -31.18
C LEU A 253 -37.73 23.94 -30.89
N GLU A 254 -38.94 24.49 -30.92
CA GLU A 254 -39.23 25.89 -30.55
C GLU A 254 -38.99 26.14 -29.06
N GLU A 255 -39.36 25.19 -28.19
CA GLU A 255 -39.09 25.28 -26.75
C GLU A 255 -37.58 25.17 -26.46
N VAL A 256 -36.87 24.28 -27.16
CA VAL A 256 -35.42 24.14 -27.06
C VAL A 256 -34.71 25.40 -27.55
N GLU A 257 -35.14 25.98 -28.69
CA GLU A 257 -34.61 27.24 -29.22
C GLU A 257 -34.81 28.37 -28.20
N CYS A 258 -36.02 28.52 -27.67
CA CYS A 258 -36.32 29.52 -26.65
C CYS A 258 -35.44 29.35 -25.40
N TYR A 259 -35.18 28.11 -24.97
CA TYR A 259 -34.29 27.82 -23.86
C TYR A 259 -32.84 28.24 -24.16
N ILE A 260 -32.33 27.93 -25.35
CA ILE A 260 -30.97 28.28 -25.77
C ILE A 260 -30.81 29.80 -25.86
N GLU A 261 -31.79 30.52 -26.41
CA GLU A 261 -31.77 31.98 -26.48
C GLU A 261 -31.72 32.63 -25.09
N GLN A 262 -32.41 32.04 -24.10
CA GLN A 262 -32.44 32.55 -22.74
C GLN A 262 -31.21 32.17 -21.91
N ASN A 263 -30.67 30.94 -22.07
CA ASN A 263 -29.67 30.36 -21.16
C ASN A 263 -28.28 30.20 -21.80
N GLY A 264 -28.19 30.19 -23.14
CA GLY A 264 -26.93 30.04 -23.87
C GLY A 264 -26.34 28.63 -23.86
N HIS A 265 -27.09 27.62 -23.44
CA HIS A 265 -26.72 26.21 -23.44
C HIS A 265 -27.96 25.32 -23.60
N LEU A 266 -27.75 24.02 -23.85
CA LEU A 266 -28.82 23.05 -23.97
C LEU A 266 -29.51 22.75 -22.61
N PRO A 267 -30.80 22.38 -22.61
CA PRO A 267 -31.47 21.88 -21.41
C PRO A 267 -30.71 20.71 -20.77
N ASN A 268 -30.67 20.69 -19.43
CA ASN A 268 -29.98 19.71 -18.59
C ASN A 268 -28.44 19.68 -18.71
N ILE A 269 -27.84 20.41 -19.66
CA ILE A 269 -26.39 20.57 -19.74
C ILE A 269 -25.98 21.78 -18.89
N PRO A 270 -25.05 21.64 -17.94
CA PRO A 270 -24.61 22.77 -17.14
C PRO A 270 -23.86 23.80 -17.99
N SER A 271 -23.99 25.06 -17.61
CA SER A 271 -23.33 26.19 -18.23
C SER A 271 -21.81 26.16 -18.02
N ALA A 272 -21.06 26.84 -18.89
CA ALA A 272 -19.61 26.97 -18.74
C ALA A 272 -19.19 27.56 -17.38
N LYS A 273 -20.00 28.45 -16.79
CA LYS A 273 -19.74 29.05 -15.47
C LYS A 273 -19.90 28.04 -14.33
N GLU A 274 -20.87 27.14 -14.43
CA GLU A 274 -21.07 26.08 -13.44
C GLU A 274 -19.93 25.08 -13.48
N ILE A 275 -19.47 24.71 -14.69
CA ILE A 275 -18.34 23.80 -14.89
C ILE A 275 -17.03 24.39 -14.34
N ASP A 276 -16.77 25.68 -14.57
CA ASP A 276 -15.56 26.34 -14.07
C ASP A 276 -15.50 26.38 -12.53
N LEU A 277 -16.66 26.52 -11.88
CA LEU A 277 -16.77 26.60 -10.42
C LEU A 277 -16.84 25.24 -9.71
N GLN A 278 -17.50 24.26 -10.33
CA GLN A 278 -17.87 22.99 -9.68
C GLN A 278 -17.16 21.78 -10.29
N GLY A 279 -16.41 21.96 -11.38
CA GLY A 279 -15.86 20.85 -12.14
C GLY A 279 -16.97 20.01 -12.76
N PHE A 280 -16.59 18.90 -13.38
CA PHE A 280 -17.56 18.02 -14.02
C PHE A 280 -17.15 16.55 -13.83
N GLU A 281 -18.08 15.71 -13.37
CA GLU A 281 -17.88 14.27 -13.27
C GLU A 281 -17.97 13.58 -14.64
N VAL A 282 -16.89 12.93 -15.09
CA VAL A 282 -16.80 12.33 -16.43
C VAL A 282 -17.96 11.38 -16.76
N ALA A 283 -18.44 10.59 -15.78
CA ALA A 283 -19.57 9.68 -15.99
C ALA A 283 -20.88 10.42 -16.24
N GLU A 284 -21.14 11.52 -15.52
CA GLU A 284 -22.33 12.33 -15.74
C GLU A 284 -22.26 13.03 -17.11
N MET A 285 -21.05 13.34 -17.60
CA MET A 285 -20.88 14.04 -18.89
C MET A 285 -21.25 13.11 -20.02
N ALA A 286 -20.75 11.88 -19.96
CA ALA A 286 -21.08 10.84 -20.92
C ALA A 286 -22.59 10.53 -20.92
N LYS A 287 -23.22 10.47 -19.74
CA LYS A 287 -24.67 10.26 -19.63
C LYS A 287 -25.47 11.41 -20.27
N LEU A 288 -25.18 12.66 -19.91
CA LEU A 288 -25.91 13.81 -20.47
C LEU A 288 -25.68 13.96 -21.98
N GLN A 289 -24.47 13.66 -22.47
CA GLN A 289 -24.20 13.62 -23.91
C GLN A 289 -25.04 12.54 -24.60
N GLN A 290 -25.17 11.36 -24.00
CA GLN A 290 -26.03 10.30 -24.52
C GLN A 290 -27.50 10.71 -24.53
N GLU A 291 -28.01 11.37 -23.47
CA GLU A 291 -29.38 11.92 -23.44
C GLU A 291 -29.63 12.84 -24.63
N LYS A 292 -28.71 13.79 -24.90
CA LYS A 292 -28.88 14.71 -26.04
C LYS A 292 -28.80 14.00 -27.39
N ILE A 293 -27.97 12.96 -27.52
CA ILE A 293 -27.90 12.15 -28.75
C ILE A 293 -29.23 11.41 -29.00
N GLU A 294 -29.87 10.89 -27.94
CA GLU A 294 -31.14 10.20 -28.04
C GLU A 294 -32.29 11.15 -28.37
N GLU A 295 -32.33 12.34 -27.74
CA GLU A 295 -33.30 13.39 -28.10
C GLU A 295 -33.15 13.83 -29.56
N LEU A 296 -31.90 14.08 -30.01
CA LEU A 296 -31.62 14.39 -31.41
C LEU A 296 -32.10 13.28 -32.35
N THR A 297 -31.97 12.01 -31.94
CA THR A 297 -32.46 10.88 -32.71
C THR A 297 -33.99 10.90 -32.83
N LEU A 298 -34.72 11.25 -31.77
CA LEU A 298 -36.18 11.39 -31.80
C LEU A 298 -36.62 12.53 -32.74
N TYR A 299 -35.97 13.70 -32.68
CA TYR A 299 -36.27 14.81 -33.60
C TYR A 299 -36.01 14.43 -35.07
N VAL A 300 -34.92 13.70 -35.34
CA VAL A 300 -34.61 13.23 -36.71
C VAL A 300 -35.65 12.23 -37.22
N ILE A 301 -36.14 11.34 -36.35
CA ILE A 301 -37.23 10.41 -36.71
C ILE A 301 -38.51 11.17 -37.05
N ASP A 302 -38.87 12.18 -36.25
CA ASP A 302 -40.07 13.00 -36.50
C ASP A 302 -39.94 13.85 -37.78
N GLN A 303 -38.76 14.46 -38.00
CA GLN A 303 -38.46 15.19 -39.21
C GLN A 303 -38.57 14.30 -40.45
N ASN A 304 -38.06 13.06 -40.40
CA ASN A 304 -38.17 12.11 -41.51
C ASN A 304 -39.63 11.73 -41.82
N LYS A 305 -40.49 11.59 -40.79
CA LYS A 305 -41.94 11.38 -40.99
C LYS A 305 -42.57 12.57 -41.71
N THR A 306 -42.23 13.79 -41.29
CA THR A 306 -42.73 15.02 -41.92
C THR A 306 -42.29 15.13 -43.38
N ILE A 307 -41.01 14.84 -43.68
CA ILE A 307 -40.49 14.83 -45.06
C ILE A 307 -41.23 13.82 -45.94
N ASN A 308 -41.47 12.61 -45.43
CA ASN A 308 -42.20 11.58 -46.18
C ASN A 308 -43.65 12.02 -46.48
N ASN A 309 -44.34 12.59 -45.50
CA ASN A 309 -45.70 13.11 -45.69
C ASN A 309 -45.71 14.27 -46.71
N GLN A 310 -44.78 15.22 -46.61
CA GLN A 310 -44.63 16.29 -47.60
C GLN A 310 -44.36 15.73 -49.00
N GLN A 311 -43.55 14.67 -49.13
CA GLN A 311 -43.27 14.03 -50.41
C GLN A 311 -44.50 13.34 -51.01
N GLU A 312 -45.34 12.71 -50.19
CA GLU A 312 -46.63 12.16 -50.60
C GLU A 312 -47.58 13.26 -51.10
N GLN A 313 -47.72 14.34 -50.34
CA GLN A 313 -48.53 15.50 -50.74
C GLN A 313 -48.03 16.14 -52.04
N ILE A 314 -46.71 16.26 -52.22
CA ILE A 314 -46.12 16.75 -53.48
C ILE A 314 -46.48 15.83 -54.65
N ASN A 315 -46.46 14.51 -54.44
CA ASN A 315 -46.82 13.54 -55.48
C ASN A 315 -48.31 13.62 -55.84
N GLU A 316 -49.19 13.84 -54.87
CA GLU A 316 -50.63 14.06 -55.10
C GLU A 316 -50.89 15.37 -55.86
N LEU A 317 -50.27 16.48 -55.43
CA LEU A 317 -50.38 17.76 -56.09
C LEU A 317 -49.90 17.70 -57.55
N LYS A 318 -48.80 17.00 -57.82
CA LYS A 318 -48.31 16.78 -59.19
C LYS A 318 -49.36 16.09 -60.07
N LYS A 319 -49.99 15.02 -59.57
CA LYS A 319 -51.06 14.32 -60.31
C LYS A 319 -52.26 15.24 -60.59
N MET A 320 -52.68 16.05 -59.62
CA MET A 320 -53.78 17.00 -59.81
C MET A 320 -53.45 18.06 -60.87
N VAL A 321 -52.23 18.60 -60.87
CA VAL A 321 -51.77 19.56 -61.87
C VAL A 321 -51.70 18.93 -63.26
N GLU A 322 -51.19 17.70 -63.39
CA GLU A 322 -51.18 16.96 -64.66
C GLU A 322 -52.60 16.80 -65.23
N GLN A 323 -53.56 16.45 -64.38
CA GLN A 323 -54.95 16.26 -64.79
C GLN A 323 -55.62 17.58 -65.22
N LEU A 324 -55.38 18.68 -64.49
CA LEU A 324 -55.88 20.01 -64.88
C LEU A 324 -55.26 20.52 -66.20
N VAL A 325 -54.00 20.17 -66.49
CA VAL A 325 -53.35 20.50 -67.76
C VAL A 325 -53.94 19.68 -68.91
N GLU A 326 -54.29 18.42 -68.69
CA GLU A 326 -55.00 17.61 -69.68
C GLU A 326 -56.41 18.14 -69.95
N ASP A 327 -57.14 18.54 -68.91
CA ASP A 327 -58.51 19.06 -69.05
C ASP A 327 -58.56 20.41 -69.79
N ASN A 328 -57.53 21.26 -69.66
CA ASN A 328 -57.42 22.53 -70.40
C ASN A 328 -56.92 22.38 -71.85
N LYS A 329 -56.48 21.18 -72.27
CA LYS A 329 -56.09 20.90 -73.67
C LYS A 329 -57.26 20.42 -74.54
N LYS A 330 -58.41 20.13 -73.93
CA LYS A 330 -59.67 19.78 -74.62
C LYS A 330 -60.54 21.02 -74.81
#